data_AF-A0A966M259-F1
#
_entry.id   AF-A0A966M259-F1
#
_cell.length_a   1.000
_cell.length_b   1.000
_cell.length_c   1.000
_cell.angle_alpha   90.00
_cell.angle_beta   90.00
_cell.angle_gamma   90.00
#
_symmetry.space_group_name_H-M   'P 1'
#
loop_
_entity.id
_entity.type
_entity.pdbx_description
1 polymer ?
#
loop_
_entity_poly.entity_id
_entity_poly.type
_entity_poly.pdbx_seq_one_letter_code
_entity_poly.pdbx_strand_id
1 'polypeptide(L)'
;GLENYFKSNNIKFHRADVGDRYVKEKMNSLKYNLGGEQSGHIILGNFATTGDGLLVALEVLNSLKNNGKASKVFSVFKKVPQVLENIKVKNKNIVENKSLKEKINQIDKSLKQEGRLLVRKSGTENVVRIMVESSDKKLIKDTVNEVKKLILNYA
;
A
#
# COMPACT_ATOMS: atom_id res chain seq x y z
N GLY A 1 -6.01 -7.45 -0.18
CA GLY A 1 -5.47 -8.82 -0.05
C GLY A 1 -5.02 -9.10 1.36
N LEU A 2 -3.82 -8.64 1.73
CA LEU A 2 -3.24 -8.85 3.06
C LEU A 2 -4.14 -8.39 4.22
N GLU A 3 -4.73 -7.19 4.11
CA GLU A 3 -5.64 -6.66 5.15
C GLU A 3 -6.87 -7.56 5.36
N ASN A 4 -7.44 -8.10 4.29
CA ASN A 4 -8.57 -9.03 4.39
C ASN A 4 -8.16 -10.32 5.10
N TYR A 5 -6.96 -10.84 4.79
CA TYR A 5 -6.40 -12.02 5.46
C TYR A 5 -6.15 -11.76 6.95
N PHE A 6 -5.58 -10.62 7.32
CA PHE A 6 -5.41 -10.27 8.73
C PHE A 6 -6.76 -10.12 9.44
N LYS A 7 -7.73 -9.46 8.80
CA LYS A 7 -9.09 -9.34 9.33
C LYS A 7 -9.75 -10.70 9.56
N SER A 8 -9.64 -11.65 8.62
CA SER A 8 -10.21 -12.99 8.79
C SER A 8 -9.53 -13.81 9.89
N ASN A 9 -8.30 -13.46 10.28
CA ASN A 9 -7.55 -14.09 11.35
C ASN A 9 -7.58 -13.28 12.66
N ASN A 10 -8.46 -12.26 12.75
CA ASN A 10 -8.54 -11.35 13.91
C ASN A 10 -7.21 -10.64 14.26
N ILE A 11 -6.34 -10.44 13.27
CA ILE A 11 -5.08 -9.71 13.41
C ILE A 11 -5.36 -8.23 13.14
N LYS A 12 -5.05 -7.37 14.12
CA LYS A 12 -5.17 -5.92 13.96
C LYS A 12 -4.18 -5.42 12.92
N PHE A 13 -4.67 -4.63 11.97
CA PHE A 13 -3.87 -4.07 10.89
C PHE A 13 -4.01 -2.55 10.88
N HIS A 14 -2.87 -1.84 10.86
CA HIS A 14 -2.83 -0.39 10.80
C HIS A 14 -2.03 0.07 9.60
N ARG A 15 -2.56 1.04 8.89
CA ARG A 15 -1.88 1.71 7.78
C ARG A 15 -1.09 2.90 8.30
N ALA A 16 0.08 3.11 7.70
CA ALA A 16 0.85 4.33 7.80
C ALA A 16 0.92 4.98 6.41
N ASP A 17 1.34 6.24 6.37
CA ASP A 17 1.69 6.89 5.12
C ASP A 17 2.90 6.20 4.46
N VAL A 18 3.10 6.43 3.16
CA VAL A 18 4.19 5.80 2.40
C VAL A 18 5.54 6.33 2.88
N GLY A 19 6.45 5.43 3.25
CA GLY A 19 7.76 5.73 3.81
C GLY A 19 8.01 5.00 5.13
N ASP A 20 9.17 4.36 5.24
CA ASP A 20 9.69 3.67 6.42
C ASP A 20 9.57 4.47 7.72
N ARG A 21 9.84 5.77 7.68
CA ARG A 21 9.68 6.68 8.82
C ARG A 21 8.27 6.65 9.39
N TYR A 22 7.24 6.76 8.55
CA TYR A 22 5.85 6.76 9.01
C TYR A 22 5.43 5.41 9.57
N VAL A 23 5.96 4.31 9.00
CA VAL A 23 5.77 2.96 9.54
C VAL A 23 6.34 2.88 10.95
N LYS A 24 7.59 3.32 11.16
CA LYS A 24 8.25 3.32 12.46
C LYS A 24 7.53 4.21 13.49
N GLU A 25 7.14 5.42 13.12
CA GLU A 25 6.37 6.33 13.98
C GLU A 25 5.04 5.69 14.41
N LYS A 26 4.33 5.04 13.47
CA LYS A 26 3.08 4.31 13.75
C LYS A 26 3.32 3.14 14.70
N MET A 27 4.35 2.33 14.45
CA MET A 27 4.74 1.21 15.31
C MET A 27 5.01 1.68 16.74
N ASN A 28 5.77 2.76 16.91
CA ASN A 28 6.08 3.33 18.23
C ASN A 28 4.82 3.82 18.94
N SER A 29 3.96 4.60 18.24
CA SER A 29 2.73 5.15 18.83
C SER A 29 1.75 4.06 19.29
N LEU A 30 1.71 2.93 18.58
CA LEU A 30 0.81 1.82 18.89
C LEU A 30 1.47 0.71 19.72
N LYS A 31 2.78 0.81 20.00
CA LYS A 31 3.61 -0.22 20.64
C LYS A 31 3.61 -1.56 19.88
N TYR A 32 3.73 -1.51 18.56
CA TYR A 32 3.77 -2.70 17.69
C TYR A 32 5.21 -3.09 17.39
N ASN A 33 5.46 -4.39 17.27
CA ASN A 33 6.80 -4.95 17.02
C ASN A 33 7.02 -5.50 15.61
N LEU A 34 6.03 -5.40 14.73
CA LEU A 34 6.14 -5.76 13.32
C LEU A 34 5.54 -4.66 12.45
N GLY A 35 6.30 -4.22 11.45
CA GLY A 35 5.81 -3.31 10.42
C GLY A 35 6.64 -3.45 9.16
N GLY A 36 6.20 -2.80 8.08
CA GLY A 36 6.99 -2.77 6.86
C GLY A 36 6.23 -2.29 5.64
N GLU A 37 6.94 -2.31 4.52
CA GLU A 37 6.48 -1.84 3.22
C GLU A 37 6.52 -2.96 2.17
N GLN A 38 5.77 -2.78 1.07
CA GLN A 38 5.71 -3.76 -0.02
C GLN A 38 7.05 -3.97 -0.75
N SER A 39 8.01 -3.05 -0.57
CA SER A 39 9.38 -3.16 -1.09
C SER A 39 10.20 -4.28 -0.44
N GLY A 40 9.74 -4.83 0.70
CA GLY A 40 10.52 -5.75 1.51
C GLY A 40 11.27 -5.07 2.66
N HIS A 41 11.13 -3.75 2.83
CA HIS A 41 11.59 -3.08 4.04
C HIS A 41 10.69 -3.47 5.22
N ILE A 42 11.09 -4.49 5.97
CA ILE A 42 10.37 -5.02 7.13
C ILE A 42 11.14 -4.68 8.41
N ILE A 43 10.44 -4.17 9.41
CA ILE A 43 10.97 -3.80 10.72
C ILE A 43 10.50 -4.85 11.73
N LEU A 44 11.46 -5.55 12.34
CA LEU A 44 11.25 -6.48 13.44
C LEU A 44 11.63 -5.78 14.75
N GLY A 45 10.68 -5.05 15.33
CA GLY A 45 10.88 -4.12 16.45
C GLY A 45 11.35 -4.77 17.75
N ASN A 46 11.25 -6.10 17.88
CA ASN A 46 11.84 -6.84 19.01
C ASN A 46 13.38 -6.89 18.94
N PHE A 47 13.95 -6.72 17.75
CA PHE A 47 15.38 -6.98 17.48
C PHE A 47 16.10 -5.76 16.92
N ALA A 48 15.42 -4.95 16.10
CA ALA A 48 16.01 -3.82 15.41
C ALA A 48 15.09 -2.59 15.46
N THR A 49 15.71 -1.41 15.50
CA THR A 49 15.00 -0.12 15.49
C THR A 49 14.72 0.38 14.06
N THR A 50 15.14 -0.34 13.04
CA THR A 50 14.99 -0.04 11.61
C THR A 50 14.80 -1.32 10.82
N GLY A 51 14.51 -1.22 9.52
CA GLY A 51 14.42 -2.39 8.66
C GLY A 51 15.78 -3.05 8.48
N ASP A 52 15.82 -4.37 8.66
CA ASP A 52 17.02 -5.19 8.52
C ASP A 52 16.70 -6.41 7.64
N GLY A 53 17.22 -6.39 6.42
CA GLY A 53 16.96 -7.45 5.43
C GLY A 53 17.58 -8.79 5.82
N LEU A 54 18.72 -8.80 6.50
CA LEU A 54 19.39 -10.05 6.91
C LEU A 54 18.63 -10.69 8.07
N LEU A 55 18.23 -9.89 9.06
CA LEU A 55 17.41 -10.37 10.16
C LEU A 55 16.07 -10.93 9.66
N VAL A 56 15.41 -10.22 8.74
CA VAL A 56 14.16 -10.69 8.12
C VAL A 56 14.38 -11.97 7.34
N ALA A 57 15.48 -12.09 6.59
CA ALA A 57 15.82 -13.31 5.87
C ALA A 57 16.02 -14.49 6.83
N LEU A 58 16.70 -14.28 7.97
CA LEU A 58 16.89 -15.30 9.00
C LEU A 58 15.56 -15.74 9.63
N GLU A 59 14.67 -14.81 9.97
CA GLU A 59 13.33 -15.14 10.49
C GLU A 59 12.48 -15.92 9.47
N VAL A 60 12.55 -15.53 8.20
CA VAL A 60 11.89 -16.27 7.12
C VAL A 60 12.45 -17.68 6.98
N LEU A 61 13.78 -17.84 6.97
CA LEU A 61 14.43 -19.15 6.90
C LEU A 61 14.10 -20.03 8.12
N ASN A 62 14.06 -19.45 9.31
CA ASN A 62 13.64 -20.13 10.53
C ASN A 62 12.18 -20.62 10.42
N SER A 63 11.29 -19.79 9.89
CA SER A 63 9.90 -20.19 9.64
C SER A 63 9.81 -21.32 8.60
N LEU A 64 10.58 -21.26 7.51
CA LEU A 64 10.62 -22.33 6.50
C LEU A 64 11.17 -23.65 7.06
N LYS A 65 12.22 -23.59 7.88
CA LYS A 65 12.79 -24.76 8.55
C LYS A 65 11.73 -25.51 9.36
N ASN A 66 10.83 -24.80 10.03
CA ASN A 66 9.80 -25.39 10.89
C ASN A 66 8.51 -25.75 10.14
N ASN A 67 8.21 -25.08 9.02
CA ASN A 67 6.91 -25.18 8.33
C ASN A 67 6.96 -25.81 6.93
N GLY A 68 8.16 -26.11 6.40
CA GLY A 68 8.37 -26.81 5.14
C GLY A 68 8.62 -25.91 3.93
N LYS A 69 8.19 -26.36 2.74
CA LYS A 69 8.53 -25.71 1.47
C LYS A 69 7.98 -24.28 1.36
N ALA A 70 8.78 -23.37 0.82
CA ALA A 70 8.40 -21.97 0.59
C ALA A 70 7.10 -21.79 -0.23
N SER A 71 6.88 -22.64 -1.25
CA SER A 71 5.65 -22.60 -2.05
C SER A 71 4.37 -22.85 -1.24
N LYS A 72 4.47 -23.59 -0.13
CA LYS A 72 3.37 -23.81 0.81
C LYS A 72 3.28 -22.67 1.83
N VAL A 73 4.40 -22.29 2.43
CA VAL A 73 4.44 -21.31 3.53
C VAL A 73 4.10 -19.89 3.07
N PHE A 74 4.53 -19.47 1.88
CA PHE A 74 4.30 -18.10 1.40
C PHE A 74 2.93 -17.89 0.74
N SER A 75 2.19 -18.97 0.46
CA SER A 75 0.87 -18.91 -0.18
C SER A 75 -0.26 -18.76 0.84
N VAL A 76 -0.18 -17.75 1.71
CA VAL A 76 -1.11 -17.52 2.83
C VAL A 76 -2.38 -16.77 2.44
N PHE A 77 -2.32 -15.91 1.42
CA PHE A 77 -3.49 -15.15 0.94
C PHE A 77 -3.39 -14.87 -0.56
N LYS A 78 -4.55 -14.65 -1.19
CA LYS A 78 -4.60 -14.20 -2.59
C LYS A 78 -4.37 -12.70 -2.68
N LYS A 79 -3.37 -12.29 -3.47
CA LYS A 79 -3.18 -10.88 -3.82
C LYS A 79 -4.41 -10.38 -4.57
N VAL A 80 -4.87 -9.17 -4.24
CA VAL A 80 -5.94 -8.51 -4.97
C VAL A 80 -5.32 -7.87 -6.22
N PRO A 81 -5.96 -7.96 -7.39
CA PRO A 81 -5.50 -7.25 -8.57
C PRO A 81 -5.26 -5.76 -8.26
N GLN A 82 -4.12 -5.25 -8.71
CA GLN A 82 -3.66 -3.89 -8.46
C GLN A 82 -3.14 -3.31 -9.78
N VAL A 83 -3.47 -2.06 -10.05
CA VAL A 83 -2.86 -1.26 -11.13
C VAL A 83 -2.23 -0.02 -10.52
N LEU A 84 -1.00 0.28 -10.95
CA LEU A 84 -0.30 1.52 -10.64
C LEU A 84 -0.04 2.26 -11.96
N GLU A 85 -0.64 3.43 -12.12
CA GLU A 85 -0.44 4.29 -13.29
C GLU A 85 0.25 5.61 -12.90
N ASN A 86 1.25 6.00 -13.70
CA ASN A 86 2.00 7.23 -13.52
C ASN A 86 1.53 8.27 -14.54
N ILE A 87 0.95 9.37 -14.06
CA ILE A 87 0.49 10.49 -14.89
C ILE A 87 1.53 11.59 -14.87
N LYS A 88 2.13 11.90 -16.02
CA LYS A 88 3.02 13.07 -16.18
C LYS A 88 2.18 14.35 -16.07
N VAL A 89 2.65 15.29 -15.26
CA VAL A 89 1.98 16.58 -15.03
C VAL A 89 3.02 17.69 -15.01
N LYS A 90 2.64 18.94 -15.31
CA LYS A 90 3.57 20.07 -15.21
C LYS A 90 3.88 20.39 -13.76
N ASN A 91 2.85 20.37 -12.91
CA ASN A 91 2.98 20.61 -11.48
C ASN A 91 2.38 19.44 -10.69
N LYS A 92 3.22 18.67 -9.99
CA LYS A 92 2.77 17.55 -9.15
C LYS A 92 2.08 17.96 -7.85
N ASN A 93 2.18 19.22 -7.44
CA ASN A 93 1.50 19.74 -6.25
C ASN A 93 0.00 19.99 -6.48
N ILE A 94 -0.51 19.77 -7.70
CA ILE A 94 -1.96 19.80 -7.97
C ILE A 94 -2.75 18.87 -7.05
N VAL A 95 -2.13 17.75 -6.62
CA VAL A 95 -2.74 16.80 -5.66
C VAL A 95 -2.98 17.42 -4.28
N GLU A 96 -2.41 18.58 -3.99
CA GLU A 96 -2.64 19.34 -2.76
C GLU A 96 -3.89 20.21 -2.83
N ASN A 97 -4.39 20.49 -4.04
CA ASN A 97 -5.60 21.26 -4.29
C ASN A 97 -6.80 20.61 -3.57
N LYS A 98 -7.49 21.41 -2.75
CA LYS A 98 -8.61 20.94 -1.92
C LYS A 98 -9.74 20.33 -2.75
N SER A 99 -10.12 20.97 -3.85
CA SER A 99 -11.19 20.49 -4.75
C SER A 99 -10.82 19.15 -5.40
N LEU A 100 -9.57 18.99 -5.84
CA LEU A 100 -9.10 17.72 -6.40
C LEU A 100 -9.12 16.60 -5.34
N LYS A 101 -8.62 16.88 -4.13
CA LYS A 101 -8.65 15.92 -3.01
C LYS A 101 -10.07 15.49 -2.65
N GLU A 102 -11.02 16.42 -2.60
CA GLU A 102 -12.42 16.12 -2.30
C GLU A 102 -13.02 15.19 -3.35
N LYS A 103 -12.78 15.44 -4.65
CA LYS A 103 -13.25 14.57 -5.73
C LYS A 103 -12.59 13.18 -5.68
N ILE A 104 -11.28 13.11 -5.44
CA ILE A 104 -10.57 11.83 -5.26
C ILE A 104 -11.16 11.04 -4.09
N ASN A 105 -11.43 11.71 -2.96
CA ASN A 105 -12.05 11.06 -1.80
C ASN A 105 -13.48 10.58 -2.07
N GLN A 106 -14.24 11.28 -2.91
CA GLN A 106 -15.57 10.83 -3.34
C GLN A 106 -15.48 9.55 -4.17
N ILE A 107 -14.52 9.49 -5.11
CA ILE A 107 -14.26 8.29 -5.92
C ILE A 107 -13.78 7.14 -5.02
N ASP A 108 -12.85 7.37 -4.10
CA ASP A 108 -12.39 6.33 -3.17
C ASP A 108 -13.55 5.78 -2.32
N LYS A 109 -14.45 6.66 -1.84
CA LYS A 109 -15.66 6.24 -1.11
C LYS A 109 -16.65 5.44 -1.96
N SER A 110 -16.73 5.71 -3.27
CA SER A 110 -17.64 4.97 -4.16
C SER A 110 -17.17 3.52 -4.38
N LEU A 111 -15.87 3.25 -4.22
CA LEU A 111 -15.30 1.89 -4.24
C LEU A 111 -15.73 1.02 -3.04
N LYS A 112 -16.27 1.63 -1.96
CA LYS A 112 -16.79 0.94 -0.77
C LYS A 112 -15.84 -0.16 -0.25
N GLN A 113 -16.28 -1.42 -0.27
CA GLN A 113 -15.50 -2.60 0.12
C GLN A 113 -14.97 -3.38 -1.10
N GLU A 114 -15.29 -2.91 -2.31
CA GLU A 114 -14.96 -3.58 -3.57
C GLU A 114 -13.57 -3.19 -4.07
N GLY A 115 -13.01 -2.07 -3.59
CA GLY A 115 -11.67 -1.64 -3.95
C GLY A 115 -11.11 -0.53 -3.09
N ARG A 116 -9.93 -0.04 -3.50
CA ARG A 116 -9.22 1.07 -2.86
C ARG A 116 -8.53 1.92 -3.91
N LEU A 117 -8.58 3.24 -3.74
CA LEU A 117 -7.85 4.22 -4.53
C LEU A 117 -6.75 4.88 -3.66
N LEU A 118 -5.57 5.08 -4.23
CA LEU A 118 -4.52 5.91 -3.65
C LEU A 118 -3.94 6.80 -4.73
N VAL A 119 -4.04 8.12 -4.52
CA VAL A 119 -3.44 9.12 -5.40
C VAL A 119 -2.38 9.88 -4.61
N ARG A 120 -1.17 10.00 -5.16
CA ARG A 120 -0.07 10.74 -4.53
C ARG A 120 0.90 11.33 -5.55
N LYS A 121 1.61 12.39 -5.18
CA LYS A 121 2.74 12.90 -5.98
C LYS A 121 3.97 12.00 -5.83
N SER A 122 4.79 11.93 -6.88
CA SER A 122 6.14 11.34 -6.79
C SER A 122 7.09 12.29 -6.05
N GLY A 123 7.96 11.74 -5.21
CA GLY A 123 8.99 12.51 -4.51
C GLY A 123 10.07 13.03 -5.47
N THR A 124 10.48 12.17 -6.41
CA THR A 124 11.65 12.39 -7.28
C THR A 124 11.30 12.85 -8.70
N GLU A 125 10.06 12.65 -9.14
CA GLU A 125 9.65 12.90 -10.53
C GLU A 125 8.44 13.85 -10.61
N ASN A 126 8.23 14.48 -11.76
CA ASN A 126 7.03 15.28 -12.07
C ASN A 126 5.86 14.39 -12.54
N VAL A 127 5.49 13.43 -11.69
CA VAL A 127 4.37 12.53 -11.93
C VAL A 127 3.45 12.43 -10.71
N VAL A 128 2.16 12.23 -10.99
CA VAL A 128 1.15 11.80 -10.02
C VAL A 128 0.92 10.31 -10.20
N ARG A 129 0.99 9.54 -9.12
CA ARG A 129 0.79 8.10 -9.09
C ARG A 129 -0.64 7.79 -8.67
N ILE A 130 -1.35 7.03 -9.49
CA ILE A 130 -2.68 6.49 -9.23
C ILE A 130 -2.53 5.00 -8.98
N MET A 131 -2.97 4.52 -7.82
CA MET A 131 -3.03 3.10 -7.53
C MET A 131 -4.47 2.71 -7.25
N VAL A 132 -4.98 1.69 -7.94
CA VAL A 132 -6.30 1.13 -7.69
C VAL A 132 -6.18 -0.38 -7.45
N GLU A 133 -6.81 -0.86 -6.40
CA GLU A 133 -6.91 -2.29 -6.07
C GLU A 133 -8.39 -2.70 -6.04
N SER A 134 -8.75 -3.81 -6.70
CA SER A 134 -10.09 -4.42 -6.61
C SER A 134 -10.07 -5.86 -7.12
N SER A 135 -11.02 -6.69 -6.72
CA SER A 135 -11.27 -7.99 -7.35
C SER A 135 -11.88 -7.86 -8.76
N ASP A 136 -12.54 -6.74 -9.07
CA ASP A 136 -13.12 -6.47 -10.39
C ASP A 136 -12.15 -5.66 -11.26
N LYS A 137 -11.64 -6.31 -12.32
CA LYS A 137 -10.72 -5.67 -13.28
C LYS A 137 -11.38 -4.52 -14.06
N LYS A 138 -12.69 -4.58 -14.29
CA LYS A 138 -13.43 -3.52 -14.96
C LYS A 138 -13.49 -2.29 -14.07
N LEU A 139 -13.84 -2.48 -12.79
CA LEU A 139 -13.82 -1.41 -11.79
C LEU A 139 -12.44 -0.73 -11.71
N ILE A 140 -11.35 -1.51 -11.64
CA ILE A 140 -9.98 -0.95 -11.68
C ILE A 140 -9.79 -0.05 -12.90
N LYS A 141 -10.10 -0.55 -14.10
CA LYS A 141 -9.87 0.18 -15.34
C LYS A 141 -10.72 1.46 -15.39
N ASP A 142 -11.97 1.38 -15.00
CA ASP A 142 -12.91 2.51 -15.04
C ASP A 142 -12.48 3.60 -14.04
N THR A 143 -12.15 3.21 -12.81
CA THR A 143 -11.65 4.15 -11.78
C THR A 143 -10.32 4.79 -12.17
N VAL A 144 -9.37 4.02 -12.70
CA VAL A 144 -8.08 4.57 -13.16
C VAL A 144 -8.31 5.62 -14.26
N ASN A 145 -9.17 5.32 -15.23
CA ASN A 145 -9.48 6.25 -16.32
C ASN A 145 -10.21 7.51 -15.83
N GLU A 146 -11.15 7.37 -14.89
CA GLU A 146 -11.86 8.48 -14.28
C GLU A 146 -10.90 9.42 -13.54
N VAL A 147 -10.08 8.87 -12.65
CA VAL A 147 -9.11 9.62 -11.84
C VAL A 147 -8.04 10.26 -12.73
N LYS A 148 -7.60 9.57 -13.77
CA LYS A 148 -6.65 10.11 -14.75
C LYS A 148 -7.21 11.34 -15.46
N LYS A 149 -8.44 11.27 -15.99
CA LYS A 149 -9.10 12.43 -16.62
C LYS A 149 -9.24 13.58 -15.64
N LEU A 150 -9.65 13.27 -14.40
CA LEU A 150 -9.77 14.26 -13.35
C LEU A 150 -8.44 14.96 -13.06
N ILE A 151 -7.33 14.23 -12.94
CA ILE A 151 -6.00 14.81 -12.70
C ILE A 151 -5.58 15.70 -13.88
N LEU A 152 -5.78 15.25 -15.12
CA LEU A 152 -5.38 16.01 -16.31
C LEU A 152 -6.10 17.36 -16.43
N ASN A 153 -7.32 17.48 -15.89
CA ASN A 153 -8.05 18.76 -15.85
C ASN A 153 -7.43 19.79 -14.89
N TYR A 154 -6.53 19.37 -13.99
CA TYR A 154 -5.84 20.23 -13.03
C TYR A 154 -4.33 20.36 -13.35
N ALA A 155 -3.82 19.63 -14.36
CA ALA A 155 -2.38 19.37 -14.59
C ALA A 155 -1.64 20.41 -15.43
#